data_AF-A0A9E4X9P8-F1
#
_entry.id   AF-A0A9E4X9P8-F1
#
_cell.length_a   1.000
_cell.length_b   1.000
_cell.length_c   1.000
_cell.angle_alpha   90.00
_cell.angle_beta   90.00
_cell.angle_gamma   90.00
#
_symmetry.space_group_name_H-M   'P 1'
#
loop_
_entity.id
_entity.type
_entity.pdbx_description
1 polymer ?
#
loop_
_entity_poly.entity_id
_entity_poly.type
_entity_poly.pdbx_seq_one_letter_code
_entity_poly.pdbx_strand_id
1 'polypeptide(L)'
;MSDYLEVTADNFQAGDMLVAQVTLVVEKSWIRENNIHEWSIQFSRYDEVAGEWKPAQANRIGEDEEIIRYSLIVTEFSIWSITGSADPPLVIFQVDDLQISLSDPQPEVAVTITAMVTNLLNELAEYVAVLWINSRLSDSETVLLKGNQFAPVSFTIYPERGTYEVRIDQLVGTFKIGGIPWAAIVWSIVVVLLLLAGGWFFLFVVWRSRRSRQHDQSFREWAVLRLGQVGGSILAIVAALSAYVAGWLFLLIPWRWRRSVRADD
;
A
#
# COMPACT_ATOMS: atom_id res chain seq x y z
N MET A 1 -22.72 -33.91 -12.45
CA MET A 1 -22.80 -35.15 -11.66
C MET A 1 -22.56 -34.78 -10.21
N SER A 2 -23.32 -35.31 -9.25
CA SER A 2 -23.22 -34.96 -7.82
C SER A 2 -22.78 -36.16 -7.00
N ASP A 3 -21.77 -35.97 -6.17
CA ASP A 3 -21.37 -36.92 -5.13
C ASP A 3 -21.77 -36.38 -3.75
N TYR A 4 -22.16 -37.30 -2.86
CA TYR A 4 -22.67 -36.98 -1.54
C TYR A 4 -21.75 -37.53 -0.46
N LEU A 5 -21.53 -36.73 0.58
CA LEU A 5 -20.82 -37.12 1.79
C LEU A 5 -21.78 -36.99 2.98
N GLU A 6 -21.99 -38.08 3.69
CA GLU A 6 -22.72 -38.07 4.96
C GLU A 6 -21.71 -37.98 6.11
N VAL A 7 -21.91 -37.01 7.00
CA VAL A 7 -21.08 -36.85 8.20
C VAL A 7 -21.95 -37.16 9.41
N THR A 8 -21.69 -38.28 10.08
CA THR A 8 -22.43 -38.76 11.25
C THR A 8 -21.58 -38.61 12.53
N ALA A 9 -22.26 -38.54 13.68
CA ALA A 9 -21.62 -38.55 14.99
C ALA A 9 -21.73 -39.93 15.63
N ASP A 10 -20.61 -40.48 16.10
CA ASP A 10 -20.61 -41.63 17.00
C ASP A 10 -20.25 -41.17 18.41
N ASN A 11 -21.13 -41.45 19.38
CA ASN A 11 -20.97 -41.11 20.80
C ASN A 11 -20.96 -39.60 21.14
N PHE A 12 -21.52 -38.74 20.29
CA PHE A 12 -21.70 -37.30 20.57
C PHE A 12 -23.10 -36.83 20.17
N GLN A 13 -23.66 -35.85 20.89
CA GLN A 13 -24.90 -35.19 20.51
C GLN A 13 -24.57 -33.97 19.64
N ALA A 14 -25.40 -33.66 18.65
CA ALA A 14 -25.18 -32.52 17.73
C ALA A 14 -25.05 -31.17 18.44
N GLY A 15 -25.60 -31.04 19.65
CA GLY A 15 -25.49 -29.83 20.49
C GLY A 15 -24.13 -29.64 21.18
N ASP A 16 -23.25 -30.63 21.16
CA ASP A 16 -21.93 -30.58 21.83
C ASP A 16 -20.79 -30.12 20.89
N MET A 17 -21.07 -29.98 19.59
CA MET A 17 -20.06 -29.58 18.61
C MET A 17 -20.01 -28.04 18.52
N LEU A 18 -18.91 -27.44 18.99
CA LEU A 18 -18.76 -25.98 19.00
C LEU A 18 -18.53 -25.42 17.59
N VAL A 19 -17.57 -25.98 16.84
CA VAL A 19 -17.23 -25.72 15.43
C VAL A 19 -16.22 -26.81 15.01
N ALA A 20 -16.33 -27.41 13.82
CA ALA A 20 -15.31 -28.27 13.24
C ALA A 20 -14.76 -27.69 11.93
N GLN A 21 -13.44 -27.78 11.71
CA GLN A 21 -12.83 -27.48 10.42
C GLN A 21 -12.56 -28.80 9.68
N VAL A 22 -13.19 -28.96 8.51
CA VAL A 22 -13.05 -30.13 7.67
C VAL A 22 -12.21 -29.78 6.45
N THR A 23 -11.24 -30.63 6.13
CA THR A 23 -10.50 -30.55 4.86
C THR A 23 -11.13 -31.51 3.88
N LEU A 24 -11.66 -30.96 2.78
CA LEU A 24 -12.23 -31.72 1.68
C LEU A 24 -11.23 -31.76 0.53
N VAL A 25 -11.24 -32.87 -0.19
CA VAL A 25 -10.35 -33.11 -1.33
C VAL A 25 -11.22 -33.38 -2.55
N VAL A 26 -10.96 -32.64 -3.62
CA VAL A 26 -11.58 -32.85 -4.93
C VAL A 26 -10.52 -33.35 -5.89
N GLU A 27 -10.74 -34.51 -6.49
CA GLU A 27 -9.80 -35.07 -7.45
C GLU A 27 -9.88 -34.36 -8.81
N LYS A 28 -8.72 -34.04 -9.39
CA LYS A 28 -8.62 -33.44 -10.72
C LYS A 28 -9.03 -34.42 -11.83
N SER A 29 -8.92 -35.74 -11.58
CA SER A 29 -9.49 -36.79 -12.44
C SER A 29 -10.98 -36.59 -12.63
N TRP A 30 -11.75 -36.50 -11.54
CA TRP A 30 -13.19 -36.27 -11.55
C TRP A 30 -13.57 -34.99 -12.31
N ILE A 31 -12.83 -33.89 -12.07
CA ILE A 31 -13.03 -32.62 -12.78
C ILE A 31 -12.86 -32.81 -14.30
N ARG A 32 -11.76 -33.45 -14.72
CA ARG A 32 -11.44 -33.69 -16.13
C ARG A 32 -12.43 -34.64 -16.80
N GLU A 33 -12.78 -35.74 -16.14
CA GLU A 33 -13.71 -36.76 -16.64
C GLU A 33 -15.14 -36.22 -16.82
N ASN A 34 -15.56 -35.31 -15.95
CA ASN A 34 -16.90 -34.73 -15.98
C ASN A 34 -16.94 -33.36 -16.71
N ASN A 35 -15.83 -32.94 -17.32
CA ASN A 35 -15.68 -31.64 -17.98
C ASN A 35 -16.12 -30.47 -17.09
N ILE A 36 -15.72 -30.49 -15.82
CA ILE A 36 -16.08 -29.45 -14.83
C ILE A 36 -15.05 -28.32 -14.90
N HIS A 37 -15.52 -27.08 -14.89
CA HIS A 37 -14.66 -25.91 -14.78
C HIS A 37 -14.16 -25.78 -13.33
N GLU A 38 -12.85 -25.63 -13.11
CA GLU A 38 -12.26 -25.65 -11.74
C GLU A 38 -12.87 -24.60 -10.80
N TRP A 39 -13.25 -23.43 -11.32
CA TRP A 39 -13.86 -22.36 -10.53
C TRP A 39 -15.37 -22.52 -10.31
N SER A 40 -16.00 -23.53 -10.91
CA SER A 40 -17.44 -23.78 -10.74
C SER A 40 -17.76 -24.68 -9.54
N ILE A 41 -16.74 -25.17 -8.83
CA ILE A 41 -16.92 -26.10 -7.71
C ILE A 41 -17.65 -25.40 -6.57
N GLN A 42 -18.77 -25.99 -6.16
CA GLN A 42 -19.62 -25.49 -5.09
C GLN A 42 -19.85 -26.58 -4.04
N PHE A 43 -19.85 -26.15 -2.78
CA PHE A 43 -20.19 -26.99 -1.63
C PHE A 43 -21.56 -26.57 -1.13
N SER A 44 -22.43 -27.54 -0.85
CA SER A 44 -23.75 -27.28 -0.29
C SER A 44 -24.07 -28.24 0.85
N ARG A 45 -24.79 -27.74 1.85
CA ARG A 45 -25.30 -28.47 3.00
C ARG A 45 -26.80 -28.66 2.85
N TYR A 46 -27.31 -29.85 3.15
CA TYR A 46 -28.74 -30.09 3.16
C TYR A 46 -29.37 -29.63 4.49
N ASP A 47 -30.35 -28.72 4.42
CA ASP A 47 -31.17 -28.35 5.56
C ASP A 47 -32.39 -29.28 5.61
N GLU A 48 -32.40 -30.25 6.53
CA GLU A 48 -33.48 -31.22 6.65
C GLU A 48 -34.82 -30.60 7.04
N VAL A 49 -34.80 -29.50 7.80
CA VAL A 49 -36.01 -28.82 8.26
C VAL A 49 -36.66 -28.06 7.11
N ALA A 50 -35.85 -27.38 6.30
CA ALA A 50 -36.32 -26.65 5.13
C ALA A 50 -36.53 -27.55 3.89
N GLY A 51 -35.87 -28.71 3.83
CA GLY A 51 -35.86 -29.59 2.66
C GLY A 51 -35.06 -29.03 1.48
N GLU A 52 -34.05 -28.19 1.74
CA GLU A 52 -33.34 -27.42 0.72
C GLU A 52 -31.82 -27.51 0.88
N TRP A 53 -31.10 -27.45 -0.25
CA TRP A 53 -29.65 -27.31 -0.26
C TRP A 53 -29.26 -25.86 -0.03
N LYS A 54 -28.50 -25.59 1.04
CA LYS A 54 -27.93 -24.28 1.35
C LYS A 54 -26.46 -24.23 0.94
N PRO A 55 -26.00 -23.17 0.26
CA PRO A 55 -24.60 -23.03 -0.12
C PRO A 55 -23.71 -22.96 1.12
N ALA A 56 -22.54 -23.58 1.05
CA ALA A 56 -21.55 -23.58 2.11
C ALA A 56 -20.23 -23.01 1.59
N GLN A 57 -19.70 -22.04 2.34
CA GLN A 57 -18.46 -21.37 1.96
C GLN A 57 -17.25 -22.26 2.28
N ALA A 58 -16.59 -22.75 1.24
CA ALA A 58 -15.33 -23.47 1.34
C ALA A 58 -14.19 -22.62 0.76
N ASN A 59 -13.07 -22.54 1.47
CA ASN A 59 -11.88 -21.85 1.00
C ASN A 59 -10.95 -22.85 0.31
N ARG A 60 -10.54 -22.60 -0.93
CA ARG A 60 -9.45 -23.36 -1.57
C ARG A 60 -8.15 -23.05 -0.81
N ILE A 61 -7.54 -24.06 -0.20
CA ILE A 61 -6.34 -23.90 0.63
C ILE A 61 -5.06 -24.38 -0.06
N GLY A 62 -5.17 -25.07 -1.18
CA GLY A 62 -4.02 -25.49 -1.98
C GLY A 62 -4.39 -26.57 -2.99
N GLU A 63 -3.41 -26.97 -3.78
CA GLU A 63 -3.54 -28.03 -4.79
C GLU A 63 -2.19 -28.68 -5.08
N ASP A 64 -2.23 -29.86 -5.66
CA ASP A 64 -1.09 -30.53 -6.28
C ASP A 64 -1.48 -31.04 -7.69
N GLU A 65 -0.71 -31.97 -8.27
CA GLU A 65 -0.96 -32.50 -9.61
C GLU A 65 -2.25 -33.34 -9.70
N GLU A 66 -2.70 -33.90 -8.58
CA GLU A 66 -3.80 -34.87 -8.55
C GLU A 66 -5.06 -34.30 -7.91
N ILE A 67 -4.93 -33.43 -6.91
CA ILE A 67 -6.06 -33.00 -6.08
C ILE A 67 -6.07 -31.50 -5.78
N ILE A 68 -7.27 -30.99 -5.48
CA ILE A 68 -7.50 -29.65 -4.94
C ILE A 68 -8.04 -29.79 -3.52
N ARG A 69 -7.45 -29.05 -2.57
CA ARG A 69 -7.82 -29.07 -1.15
C ARG A 69 -8.66 -27.85 -0.80
N TYR A 70 -9.76 -28.09 -0.09
CA TYR A 70 -10.67 -27.07 0.41
C TYR A 70 -10.81 -27.19 1.92
N SER A 71 -10.91 -26.04 2.60
CA SER A 71 -11.24 -25.95 4.03
C SER A 71 -12.67 -25.45 4.18
N LEU A 72 -13.47 -26.20 4.94
CA LEU A 72 -14.87 -25.91 5.22
C LEU A 72 -15.09 -25.88 6.73
N ILE A 73 -15.89 -24.92 7.19
CA ILE A 73 -16.33 -24.86 8.58
C ILE A 73 -17.69 -25.55 8.69
N VAL A 74 -17.75 -26.57 9.54
CA VAL A 74 -18.95 -27.38 9.78
C VAL A 74 -19.40 -27.12 11.22
N THR A 75 -20.61 -26.59 11.37
CA THR A 75 -21.24 -26.32 12.68
C THR A 75 -22.21 -27.41 13.11
N GLU A 76 -22.67 -28.24 12.17
CA GLU A 76 -23.76 -29.20 12.37
C GLU A 76 -23.53 -30.44 11.48
N PHE A 77 -24.00 -31.60 11.94
CA PHE A 77 -24.05 -32.83 11.14
C PHE A 77 -25.17 -32.74 10.10
N SER A 78 -24.87 -33.09 8.84
CA SER A 78 -25.81 -32.98 7.71
C SER A 78 -25.26 -33.76 6.51
N ILE A 79 -26.10 -33.91 5.48
CA ILE A 79 -25.69 -34.39 4.16
C ILE A 79 -25.04 -33.23 3.39
N TRP A 80 -23.89 -33.49 2.80
CA TRP A 80 -23.12 -32.53 2.01
C TRP A 80 -23.06 -32.96 0.55
N SER A 81 -23.01 -31.99 -0.35
CA SER A 81 -22.77 -32.22 -1.77
C SER A 81 -21.63 -31.35 -2.28
N ILE A 82 -20.86 -31.94 -3.20
CA ILE A 82 -19.90 -31.23 -4.03
C ILE A 82 -20.45 -31.26 -5.44
N THR A 83 -20.65 -30.08 -6.00
CA THR A 83 -21.15 -29.91 -7.37
C THR A 83 -20.17 -29.08 -8.18
N GLY A 84 -20.25 -29.23 -9.49
CA GLY A 84 -19.48 -28.45 -10.44
C GLY A 84 -20.25 -28.36 -11.76
N SER A 85 -19.98 -27.30 -12.52
CA SER A 85 -20.55 -27.06 -13.84
C SER A 85 -19.45 -27.13 -14.89
N ALA A 86 -19.81 -27.48 -16.13
CA ALA A 86 -18.90 -27.31 -17.26
C ALA A 86 -18.67 -25.84 -17.60
N ASP A 87 -19.63 -24.99 -17.25
CA ASP A 87 -19.53 -23.55 -17.45
C ASP A 87 -18.77 -22.90 -16.28
N PRO A 88 -17.88 -21.93 -16.56
CA PRO A 88 -17.30 -21.12 -15.50
C PRO A 88 -18.41 -20.41 -14.70
N PRO A 89 -18.17 -20.13 -13.41
CA PRO A 89 -19.10 -19.30 -12.64
C PRO A 89 -19.29 -17.98 -13.38
N LEU A 90 -20.53 -17.48 -13.38
CA LEU A 90 -20.84 -16.20 -13.99
C LEU A 90 -20.00 -15.13 -13.31
N VAL A 91 -19.14 -14.47 -14.09
CA VAL A 91 -18.43 -13.28 -13.64
C VAL A 91 -19.46 -12.16 -13.61
N ILE A 92 -19.88 -11.77 -12.41
CA ILE A 92 -20.92 -10.74 -12.21
C ILE A 92 -20.32 -9.35 -12.34
N PHE A 93 -19.11 -9.17 -11.80
CA PHE A 93 -18.43 -7.88 -11.78
C PHE A 93 -17.02 -8.01 -12.37
N GLN A 94 -16.64 -7.02 -13.15
CA GLN A 94 -15.27 -6.79 -13.57
C GLN A 94 -14.74 -5.59 -12.81
N VAL A 95 -13.57 -5.74 -12.18
CA VAL A 95 -12.87 -4.65 -11.51
C VAL A 95 -11.57 -4.38 -12.25
N ASP A 96 -11.40 -3.17 -12.75
CA ASP A 96 -10.22 -2.74 -13.49
C ASP A 96 -9.83 -1.29 -13.15
N ASP A 97 -8.84 -0.76 -13.88
CA ASP A 97 -8.38 0.64 -13.77
C ASP A 97 -8.06 1.09 -12.34
N LEU A 98 -7.21 0.31 -11.64
CA LEU A 98 -6.68 0.75 -10.34
C LEU A 98 -5.78 1.98 -10.53
N GLN A 99 -6.21 3.09 -9.95
CA GLN A 99 -5.47 4.35 -9.95
C GLN A 99 -5.15 4.78 -8.52
N ILE A 100 -3.93 5.29 -8.34
CA ILE A 100 -3.45 5.83 -7.07
C ILE A 100 -3.07 7.29 -7.32
N SER A 101 -3.91 8.20 -6.84
CA SER A 101 -3.71 9.64 -7.00
C SER A 101 -2.95 10.22 -5.81
N LEU A 102 -1.79 10.81 -6.09
CA LEU A 102 -0.86 11.40 -5.14
C LEU A 102 -0.58 12.85 -5.55
N SER A 103 -1.18 13.82 -4.87
CA SER A 103 -0.91 15.24 -5.12
C SER A 103 0.50 15.65 -4.66
N ASP A 104 0.92 15.14 -3.50
CA ASP A 104 2.26 15.34 -2.93
C ASP A 104 2.60 14.12 -2.06
N PRO A 105 3.70 13.39 -2.30
CA PRO A 105 4.09 12.22 -1.50
C PRO A 105 4.69 12.62 -0.15
N GLN A 106 3.98 13.44 0.62
CA GLN A 106 4.28 13.80 1.99
C GLN A 106 3.46 12.96 2.98
N PRO A 107 3.99 12.68 4.19
CA PRO A 107 3.23 11.98 5.21
C PRO A 107 1.98 12.80 5.59
N GLU A 108 0.92 12.08 5.96
CA GLU A 108 -0.35 12.64 6.43
C GLU A 108 -1.14 13.44 5.36
N VAL A 109 -0.70 13.41 4.09
CA VAL A 109 -1.48 13.93 2.96
C VAL A 109 -2.43 12.85 2.44
N ALA A 110 -3.64 13.27 2.06
CA ALA A 110 -4.63 12.38 1.49
C ALA A 110 -4.13 11.72 0.20
N VAL A 111 -4.26 10.40 0.13
CA VAL A 111 -4.05 9.58 -1.06
C VAL A 111 -5.37 8.94 -1.43
N THR A 112 -5.77 9.10 -2.69
CA THR A 112 -7.02 8.52 -3.20
C THR A 112 -6.69 7.31 -4.05
N ILE A 113 -7.32 6.18 -3.73
CA ILE A 113 -7.18 4.91 -4.43
C ILE A 113 -8.54 4.60 -5.04
N THR A 114 -8.60 4.50 -6.36
CA THR A 114 -9.84 4.25 -7.10
C THR A 114 -9.70 3.02 -7.97
N ALA A 115 -10.79 2.31 -8.16
CA ALA A 115 -10.90 1.25 -9.17
C ALA A 115 -12.28 1.36 -9.84
N MET A 116 -12.36 0.96 -11.10
CA MET A 116 -13.62 0.92 -11.84
C MET A 116 -14.28 -0.44 -11.66
N VAL A 117 -15.57 -0.46 -11.31
CA VAL A 117 -16.36 -1.68 -11.19
C VAL A 117 -17.44 -1.67 -12.25
N THR A 118 -17.49 -2.72 -13.06
CA THR A 118 -18.50 -2.91 -14.12
C THR A 118 -19.38 -4.10 -13.77
N ASN A 119 -20.71 -3.91 -13.73
CA ASN A 119 -21.66 -5.01 -13.65
C ASN A 119 -21.85 -5.62 -15.04
N LEU A 120 -21.48 -6.88 -15.19
CA LEU A 120 -21.52 -7.64 -16.44
C LEU A 120 -22.88 -8.30 -16.70
N LEU A 121 -23.79 -8.30 -15.71
CA LEU A 121 -25.14 -8.81 -15.88
C LEU A 121 -26.07 -7.74 -16.45
N ASN A 122 -27.25 -8.16 -16.91
CA ASN A 122 -28.31 -7.27 -17.40
C ASN A 122 -29.27 -6.81 -16.28
N GLU A 123 -28.97 -7.11 -15.02
CA GLU A 123 -29.83 -6.84 -13.87
C GLU A 123 -29.11 -6.06 -12.77
N LEU A 124 -29.88 -5.58 -11.80
CA LEU A 124 -29.36 -4.86 -10.66
C LEU A 124 -28.57 -5.82 -9.75
N ALA A 125 -27.33 -5.46 -9.42
CA ALA A 125 -26.49 -6.24 -8.53
C ALA A 125 -25.72 -5.32 -7.57
N GLU A 126 -25.45 -5.83 -6.37
CA GLU A 126 -24.69 -5.14 -5.32
C GLU A 126 -23.26 -5.68 -5.28
N TYR A 127 -22.28 -4.78 -5.32
CA TYR A 127 -20.86 -5.09 -5.22
C TYR A 127 -20.27 -4.50 -3.94
N VAL A 128 -19.49 -5.29 -3.21
CA VAL A 128 -18.76 -4.84 -2.02
C VAL A 128 -17.26 -4.81 -2.34
N ALA A 129 -16.73 -3.62 -2.54
CA ALA A 129 -15.30 -3.38 -2.71
C ALA A 129 -14.60 -3.39 -1.35
N VAL A 130 -13.43 -4.03 -1.26
CA VAL A 130 -12.60 -4.05 -0.04
C VAL A 130 -11.22 -3.55 -0.38
N LEU A 131 -10.77 -2.50 0.32
CA LEU A 131 -9.40 -2.01 0.28
C LEU A 131 -8.52 -2.78 1.27
N TRP A 132 -7.47 -3.39 0.76
CA TRP A 132 -6.39 -3.98 1.53
C TRP A 132 -5.16 -3.08 1.47
N ILE A 133 -4.50 -2.89 2.60
CA ILE A 133 -3.21 -2.19 2.70
C ILE A 133 -2.21 -3.11 3.40
N ASN A 134 -1.08 -3.38 2.76
CA ASN A 134 -0.05 -4.30 3.26
C ASN A 134 -0.65 -5.64 3.73
N SER A 135 -1.49 -6.22 2.86
CA SER A 135 -2.22 -7.48 3.10
C SER A 135 -3.20 -7.47 4.29
N ARG A 136 -3.57 -6.31 4.83
CA ARG A 136 -4.57 -6.16 5.90
C ARG A 136 -5.80 -5.41 5.40
N LEU A 137 -6.99 -5.89 5.77
CA LEU A 137 -8.26 -5.19 5.50
C LEU A 137 -8.21 -3.80 6.14
N SER A 138 -8.41 -2.76 5.33
CA SER A 138 -8.38 -1.37 5.75
C SER A 138 -9.77 -0.75 5.74
N ASP A 139 -10.51 -0.90 4.65
CA ASP A 139 -11.83 -0.28 4.46
C ASP A 139 -12.68 -1.05 3.45
N SER A 140 -13.97 -0.75 3.36
CA SER A 140 -14.91 -1.34 2.40
C SER A 140 -15.97 -0.35 1.93
N GLU A 141 -16.34 -0.42 0.67
CA GLU A 141 -17.39 0.39 0.05
C GLU A 141 -18.38 -0.51 -0.69
N THR A 142 -19.68 -0.25 -0.53
CA THR A 142 -20.74 -0.98 -1.22
C THR A 142 -21.36 -0.12 -2.31
N VAL A 143 -21.45 -0.65 -3.52
CA VAL A 143 -22.03 0.03 -4.68
C VAL A 143 -23.12 -0.83 -5.31
N LEU A 144 -24.25 -0.21 -5.57
CA LEU A 144 -25.37 -0.83 -6.28
C LEU A 144 -25.32 -0.44 -7.76
N LEU A 145 -25.14 -1.42 -8.63
CA LEU A 145 -24.95 -1.21 -10.07
C LEU A 145 -26.12 -1.82 -10.85
N LYS A 146 -26.75 -1.01 -11.70
CA LYS A 146 -27.66 -1.54 -12.72
C LYS A 146 -26.89 -2.39 -13.72
N GLY A 147 -27.59 -3.25 -14.44
CA GLY A 147 -26.97 -4.11 -15.43
C GLY A 147 -26.23 -3.34 -16.53
N ASN A 148 -25.07 -3.85 -16.93
CA ASN A 148 -24.14 -3.25 -17.89
C ASN A 148 -23.69 -1.82 -17.56
N GLN A 149 -23.83 -1.39 -16.30
CA GLN A 149 -23.32 -0.10 -15.84
C GLN A 149 -22.02 -0.29 -15.07
N PHE A 150 -21.23 0.77 -15.03
CA PHE A 150 -20.01 0.84 -14.25
C PHE A 150 -20.04 2.06 -13.33
N ALA A 151 -19.34 1.95 -12.20
CA ALA A 151 -19.09 3.07 -11.31
C ALA A 151 -17.71 2.90 -10.65
N PRO A 152 -17.04 4.02 -10.31
CA PRO A 152 -15.82 3.94 -9.54
C PRO A 152 -16.13 3.62 -8.08
N VAL A 153 -15.24 2.86 -7.46
CA VAL A 153 -15.09 2.77 -6.00
C VAL A 153 -13.88 3.60 -5.60
N SER A 154 -13.94 4.30 -4.46
CA SER A 154 -12.96 5.33 -4.13
C SER A 154 -12.67 5.37 -2.64
N PHE A 155 -11.44 5.04 -2.27
CA PHE A 155 -10.95 5.08 -0.90
C PHE A 155 -9.98 6.23 -0.71
N THR A 156 -10.11 6.97 0.40
CA THR A 156 -9.16 8.03 0.77
C THR A 156 -8.45 7.66 2.06
N ILE A 157 -7.13 7.69 2.04
CA ILE A 157 -6.28 7.33 3.18
C ILE A 157 -5.26 8.43 3.49
N TYR A 158 -4.73 8.44 4.72
CA TYR A 158 -3.72 9.39 5.18
C TYR A 158 -2.47 8.62 5.65
N PRO A 159 -1.64 8.14 4.72
CA PRO A 159 -0.48 7.31 5.04
C PRO A 159 0.67 8.12 5.66
N GLU A 160 1.40 7.49 6.57
CA GLU A 160 2.67 8.00 7.08
C GLU A 160 3.82 7.75 6.09
N ARG A 161 5.05 8.11 6.46
CA ARG A 161 6.24 7.82 5.65
C ARG A 161 6.44 6.31 5.53
N GLY A 162 6.52 5.81 4.30
CA GLY A 162 6.73 4.39 4.05
C GLY A 162 6.44 3.98 2.62
N THR A 163 6.58 2.67 2.37
CA THR A 163 6.09 2.04 1.14
C THR A 163 4.82 1.27 1.49
N TYR A 164 3.83 1.39 0.63
CA TYR A 164 2.52 0.77 0.79
C TYR A 164 2.19 -0.06 -0.43
N GLU A 165 1.70 -1.27 -0.18
CA GLU A 165 1.00 -2.08 -1.16
C GLU A 165 -0.50 -1.95 -0.91
N VAL A 166 -1.26 -1.68 -1.96
CA VAL A 166 -2.72 -1.59 -1.92
C VAL A 166 -3.33 -2.62 -2.86
N ARG A 167 -4.48 -3.16 -2.47
CA ARG A 167 -5.23 -4.10 -3.30
C ARG A 167 -6.74 -3.85 -3.19
N ILE A 168 -7.41 -3.84 -4.34
CA ILE A 168 -8.86 -3.88 -4.48
C ILE A 168 -9.17 -5.06 -5.40
N ASP A 169 -9.95 -6.02 -4.91
CA ASP A 169 -10.17 -7.29 -5.60
C ASP A 169 -8.83 -7.96 -6.01
N GLN A 170 -8.62 -8.25 -7.30
CA GLN A 170 -7.38 -8.83 -7.83
C GLN A 170 -6.34 -7.77 -8.22
N LEU A 171 -6.68 -6.48 -8.20
CA LEU A 171 -5.80 -5.39 -8.63
C LEU A 171 -4.84 -5.01 -7.50
N VAL A 172 -3.54 -5.03 -7.78
CA VAL A 172 -2.48 -4.67 -6.83
C VAL A 172 -1.72 -3.45 -7.34
N GLY A 173 -1.47 -2.49 -6.45
CA GLY A 173 -0.66 -1.31 -6.72
C GLY A 173 0.28 -1.01 -5.55
N THR A 174 1.34 -0.26 -5.83
CA THR A 174 2.30 0.15 -4.80
C THR A 174 2.60 1.63 -4.90
N PHE A 175 2.72 2.31 -3.77
CA PHE A 175 3.18 3.69 -3.73
C PHE A 175 4.10 3.94 -2.53
N LYS A 176 4.84 5.06 -2.61
CA LYS A 176 5.78 5.46 -1.56
C LYS A 176 5.50 6.88 -1.10
N ILE A 177 5.44 7.04 0.21
CA ILE A 177 5.25 8.31 0.89
C ILE A 177 6.57 8.71 1.56
N GLY A 178 7.02 9.91 1.23
CA GLY A 178 8.32 10.43 1.63
C GLY A 178 9.47 9.98 0.73
N GLY A 179 10.43 10.88 0.59
CA GLY A 179 11.65 10.71 -0.19
C GLY A 179 12.35 12.05 -0.29
N ILE A 180 13.68 12.04 -0.27
CA ILE A 180 14.45 13.27 -0.47
C ILE A 180 14.34 13.65 -1.95
N PRO A 181 13.92 14.88 -2.31
CA PRO A 181 13.95 15.33 -3.70
C PRO A 181 15.40 15.55 -4.12
N TRP A 182 16.05 14.48 -4.58
CA TRP A 182 17.46 14.49 -5.00
C TRP A 182 17.75 15.61 -6.01
N ALA A 183 16.77 15.96 -6.85
CA ALA A 183 16.86 17.10 -7.76
C ALA A 183 17.10 18.44 -7.04
N ALA A 184 16.41 18.72 -5.94
CA ALA A 184 16.58 19.96 -5.17
C ALA A 184 17.95 19.99 -4.47
N ILE A 185 18.43 18.85 -3.99
CA ILE A 185 19.77 18.71 -3.41
C ILE A 185 20.86 18.93 -4.47
N VAL A 186 20.71 18.31 -5.64
CA VAL A 186 21.69 18.47 -6.74
C VAL A 186 21.73 19.92 -7.21
N TRP A 187 20.58 20.58 -7.38
CA TRP A 187 20.54 22.00 -7.75
C TRP A 187 21.20 22.92 -6.73
N SER A 188 20.97 22.69 -5.44
CA SER A 188 21.62 23.47 -4.38
C SER A 188 23.12 23.23 -4.34
N ILE A 189 23.60 22.00 -4.57
CA ILE A 189 25.03 21.69 -4.72
C ILE A 189 25.62 22.41 -5.94
N VAL A 190 24.94 22.40 -7.09
CA VAL A 190 25.40 23.08 -8.31
C VAL A 190 25.51 24.59 -8.10
N VAL A 191 24.52 25.21 -7.45
CA VAL A 191 24.56 26.65 -7.12
C VAL A 191 25.73 26.98 -6.19
N VAL A 192 25.97 26.17 -5.16
CA VAL A 192 27.12 26.36 -4.24
C VAL A 192 28.44 26.22 -4.99
N LEU A 193 28.60 25.23 -5.88
CA LEU A 193 29.81 25.05 -6.67
C LEU A 193 30.06 26.22 -7.64
N LEU A 194 29.01 26.75 -8.27
CA LEU A 194 29.12 27.93 -9.15
C LEU A 194 29.54 29.19 -8.38
N LEU A 195 29.01 29.41 -7.17
CA LEU A 195 29.41 30.53 -6.33
C LEU A 195 30.87 30.43 -5.87
N LEU A 196 31.32 29.22 -5.51
CA LEU A 196 32.72 28.97 -5.15
C LEU A 196 33.66 29.19 -6.35
N ALA A 197 33.29 28.68 -7.53
CA ALA A 197 34.07 28.86 -8.76
C ALA A 197 34.13 30.34 -9.21
N GLY A 198 33.01 31.06 -9.12
CA GLY A 198 32.93 32.49 -9.44
C GLY A 198 33.76 33.35 -8.48
N GLY A 199 33.74 33.04 -7.18
CA GLY A 199 34.60 33.68 -6.18
C GLY A 199 36.09 33.44 -6.43
N TRP A 200 36.46 32.22 -6.82
CA TRP A 200 37.83 31.87 -7.18
C TRP A 200 38.30 32.57 -8.46
N PHE A 201 37.44 32.67 -9.47
CA PHE A 201 37.73 33.41 -10.70
C PHE A 201 37.92 34.90 -10.43
N PHE A 202 37.09 35.51 -9.59
CA PHE A 202 37.24 36.90 -9.17
C PHE A 202 38.56 37.15 -8.42
N LEU A 203 38.90 36.28 -7.46
CA LEU A 203 40.19 36.34 -6.75
C LEU A 203 41.37 36.14 -7.71
N PHE A 204 41.26 35.23 -8.69
CA PHE A 204 42.28 35.00 -9.70
C PHE A 204 42.48 36.22 -10.62
N VAL A 205 41.40 36.88 -11.04
CA VAL A 205 41.46 38.11 -11.85
C VAL A 205 42.05 39.26 -11.04
N VAL A 206 41.68 39.42 -9.76
CA VAL A 206 42.24 40.43 -8.86
C VAL A 206 43.72 40.16 -8.55
N TRP A 207 44.09 38.90 -8.34
CA TRP A 207 45.48 38.51 -8.14
C TRP A 207 46.31 38.73 -9.41
N ARG A 208 45.78 38.35 -10.58
CA ARG A 208 46.42 38.56 -11.89
C ARG A 208 46.57 40.05 -12.22
N SER A 209 45.57 40.88 -11.90
CA SER A 209 45.63 42.33 -12.14
C SER A 209 46.57 43.05 -11.17
N ARG A 210 46.78 42.51 -9.96
CA ARG A 210 47.78 43.04 -9.01
C ARG A 210 49.21 42.62 -9.33
N ARG A 211 49.42 41.49 -10.01
CA ARG A 211 50.77 41.01 -10.37
C ARG A 211 51.48 41.86 -11.44
N SER A 212 50.77 42.76 -12.16
CA SER A 212 51.41 43.68 -13.11
C SER A 212 51.84 45.02 -12.51
N ARG A 213 51.62 45.25 -11.21
CA ARG A 213 52.01 46.50 -10.53
C ARG A 213 52.49 46.21 -9.10
N GLN A 214 53.73 45.77 -8.95
CA GLN A 214 54.56 46.20 -7.82
C GLN A 214 56.01 45.78 -8.01
N HIS A 215 56.83 46.77 -8.39
CA HIS A 215 58.21 46.89 -7.94
C HIS A 215 58.18 47.93 -6.82
N ASP A 216 57.74 47.58 -5.61
CA ASP A 216 58.24 48.22 -4.38
C ASP A 216 57.84 47.49 -3.09
N GLN A 217 58.73 47.57 -2.11
CA GLN A 217 58.77 46.79 -0.88
C GLN A 217 57.86 47.36 0.21
N SER A 218 56.76 46.68 0.58
CA SER A 218 56.07 46.89 1.89
C SER A 218 55.01 45.82 2.23
N PHE A 219 55.24 44.55 1.89
CA PHE A 219 54.21 43.51 2.02
C PHE A 219 54.12 42.81 3.41
N ARG A 220 54.96 43.18 4.39
CA ARG A 220 55.02 42.46 5.68
C ARG A 220 54.05 42.95 6.76
N GLU A 221 53.51 44.16 6.66
CA GLU A 221 52.64 44.73 7.71
C GLU A 221 51.13 44.63 7.40
N TRP A 222 50.74 44.42 6.14
CA TRP A 222 49.32 44.42 5.75
C TRP A 222 48.59 43.08 5.97
N ALA A 223 49.32 41.97 6.13
CA ALA A 223 48.74 40.63 6.17
C ALA A 223 48.06 40.28 7.51
N VAL A 224 48.44 40.92 8.61
CA VAL A 224 47.96 40.53 9.95
C VAL A 224 46.59 41.16 10.29
N LEU A 225 46.22 42.30 9.68
CA LEU A 225 45.01 43.03 10.03
C LEU A 225 43.73 42.60 9.28
N ARG A 226 43.82 41.83 8.18
CA ARG A 226 42.63 41.41 7.40
C ARG A 226 42.21 39.95 7.53
N LEU A 227 43.05 39.10 8.13
CA LEU A 227 42.71 37.70 8.40
C LEU A 227 41.65 37.54 9.50
N GLY A 228 41.49 38.53 10.39
CA GLY A 228 40.42 38.54 11.41
C GLY A 228 39.02 38.86 10.87
N GLN A 229 38.92 39.61 9.77
CA GLN A 229 37.62 40.08 9.27
C GLN A 229 36.98 39.14 8.23
N VAL A 230 37.80 38.42 7.45
CA VAL A 230 37.30 37.45 6.45
C VAL A 230 36.90 36.11 7.10
N GLY A 231 37.57 35.71 8.19
CA GLY A 231 37.17 34.54 8.99
C GLY A 231 35.78 34.67 9.61
N GLY A 232 35.41 35.89 10.05
CA GLY A 232 34.08 36.18 10.60
C GLY A 232 32.96 36.09 9.56
N SER A 233 33.22 36.46 8.30
CA SER A 233 32.21 36.40 7.23
C SER A 233 31.97 34.98 6.72
N ILE A 234 32.99 34.14 6.67
CA ILE A 234 32.84 32.73 6.27
C ILE A 234 32.12 31.96 7.39
N LEU A 235 32.45 32.21 8.66
CA LEU A 235 31.70 31.66 9.80
C LEU A 235 30.26 32.16 9.83
N ALA A 236 29.98 33.42 9.47
CA ALA A 236 28.61 33.95 9.37
C ALA A 236 27.81 33.35 8.21
N ILE A 237 28.43 33.07 7.06
CA ILE A 237 27.79 32.42 5.91
C ILE A 237 27.54 30.94 6.19
N VAL A 238 28.50 30.24 6.81
CA VAL A 238 28.31 28.86 7.27
C VAL A 238 27.27 28.78 8.39
N ALA A 239 27.24 29.75 9.31
CA ALA A 239 26.21 29.85 10.35
C ALA A 239 24.82 30.19 9.79
N ALA A 240 24.74 31.05 8.76
CA ALA A 240 23.49 31.39 8.07
C ALA A 240 22.97 30.22 7.23
N LEU A 241 23.85 29.47 6.56
CA LEU A 241 23.50 28.23 5.87
C LEU A 241 23.12 27.12 6.85
N SER A 242 23.81 26.99 7.99
CA SER A 242 23.40 26.05 9.05
C SER A 242 22.09 26.47 9.70
N ALA A 243 21.80 27.76 9.84
CA ALA A 243 20.52 28.27 10.36
C ALA A 243 19.38 28.15 9.34
N TYR A 244 19.66 28.23 8.05
CA TYR A 244 18.69 27.99 6.98
C TYR A 244 18.35 26.50 6.88
N VAL A 245 19.36 25.62 6.97
CA VAL A 245 19.17 24.17 7.04
C VAL A 245 18.52 23.75 8.36
N ALA A 246 18.89 24.38 9.49
CA ALA A 246 18.27 24.13 10.80
C ALA A 246 16.84 24.71 10.90
N GLY A 247 16.53 25.81 10.22
CA GLY A 247 15.19 26.39 10.14
C GLY A 247 14.21 25.50 9.36
N TRP A 248 14.71 24.82 8.32
CA TRP A 248 13.99 23.73 7.66
C TRP A 248 13.83 22.49 8.54
N LEU A 249 14.78 22.20 9.44
CA LEU A 249 14.65 21.14 10.45
C LEU A 249 13.69 21.49 11.61
N PHE A 250 13.58 22.77 12.00
CA PHE A 250 12.69 23.23 13.09
C PHE A 250 11.23 23.37 12.66
N LEU A 251 10.94 23.52 11.37
CA LEU A 251 9.58 23.48 10.81
C LEU A 251 9.03 22.05 10.62
N LEU A 252 9.84 21.02 10.92
CA LEU A 252 9.48 19.59 10.85
C LEU A 252 9.36 18.91 12.23
N ILE A 253 9.36 19.68 13.33
CA ILE A 253 9.14 19.17 14.69
C ILE A 253 7.79 19.71 15.20
N PRO A 254 6.75 18.88 15.38
CA PRO A 254 5.49 19.34 15.94
C PRO A 254 5.68 19.77 17.40
N TRP A 255 5.30 21.02 17.69
CA TRP A 255 5.17 21.55 19.04
C TRP A 255 3.99 20.89 19.75
N ARG A 256 4.22 19.76 20.43
CA ARG A 256 3.27 19.26 21.43
C ARG A 256 3.98 18.44 22.51
N TRP A 257 4.47 19.10 23.55
CA TRP A 257 4.21 18.77 24.96
C TRP A 257 5.07 19.59 25.94
N ARG A 258 4.42 20.48 26.69
CA ARG A 258 4.84 20.96 28.04
C ARG A 258 3.50 21.28 28.74
N ARG A 259 2.94 20.41 29.58
CA ARG A 259 3.34 20.21 30.98
C ARG A 259 2.45 19.09 31.57
N SER A 260 3.03 18.04 32.15
CA SER A 260 2.54 17.46 33.42
C SER A 260 3.56 16.46 34.00
N VAL A 261 4.34 16.92 34.96
CA VAL A 261 4.94 16.10 36.04
C VAL A 261 4.75 16.96 37.28
N ARG A 262 3.71 16.68 38.09
CA ARG A 262 3.67 15.81 39.29
C ARG A 262 4.41 16.48 40.46
N ALA A 263 3.72 16.71 41.58
CA ALA A 263 3.96 16.07 42.90
C ALA A 263 3.46 17.09 43.96
N ASP A 264 2.88 16.81 45.13
CA ASP A 264 2.59 15.63 45.94
C ASP A 264 1.49 16.03 46.97
N ASP A 265 1.04 15.04 47.76
CA ASP A 265 0.27 15.11 49.03
C ASP A 265 -1.27 15.26 49.01
#